data_AF-A0A0N5CPC0-F1
#
_entry.id   AF-A0A0N5CPC0-F1
#
_cell.length_a   1.000
_cell.length_b   1.000
_cell.length_c   1.000
_cell.angle_alpha   90.00
_cell.angle_beta   90.00
_cell.angle_gamma   90.00
#
_symmetry.space_group_name_H-M   'P 1'
#
loop_
_entity.id
_entity.type
_entity.pdbx_description
1 polymer ?
#
loop_
_entity_poly.entity_id
_entity_poly.type
_entity_poly.pdbx_seq_one_letter_code
_entity_poly.pdbx_strand_id
1 'polypeptide(L)'
;MNSQNKTEVDKWADQVIGAPLINNPVTVPNQQNMYIARYIREGFVYFGKAWDECGGVQCEFAYGGKKLKGSNINGKIQILTYDGNHITTGFFYEWIQLAKWLNHTSDGYHSLLCCGHSNGVIFWPQKSALGTLNTEKNIATFVCNGKVISLTVSEILEFLVLVRNTRDRPLHCLCGYCQKKNSLEKISYSPARMLMVNEWADYHINDTFPTSKHLIKALNRPLNTLDGPQDQYVALWYHFGTAVMGRAWNNSEGKIAAAFVRLLHLLLHLKKTNITTNYIFL
;
A
#
# COMPACT_ATOMS: atom_id res chain seq x y z
N MET A 1 5.77 2.47 -36.81
CA MET A 1 4.86 3.57 -36.42
C MET A 1 5.11 3.86 -34.95
N ASN A 2 5.77 4.99 -34.67
CA ASN A 2 6.09 5.43 -33.32
C ASN A 2 4.80 5.86 -32.59
N SER A 3 4.33 5.07 -31.63
CA SER A 3 3.43 5.62 -30.62
C SER A 3 4.30 6.38 -29.62
N GLN A 4 4.19 7.70 -29.61
CA GLN A 4 4.60 8.50 -28.48
C GLN A 4 3.83 7.98 -27.26
N ASN A 5 4.47 7.15 -26.44
CA ASN A 5 3.89 6.68 -25.19
C ASN A 5 3.70 7.89 -24.29
N LYS A 6 2.46 8.36 -24.21
CA LYS A 6 2.05 9.39 -23.25
C LYS A 6 2.19 8.77 -21.86
N THR A 7 3.27 9.08 -21.16
CA THR A 7 3.46 8.66 -19.76
C THR A 7 2.24 9.10 -18.96
N GLU A 8 1.55 8.15 -18.32
CA GLU A 8 0.42 8.50 -17.47
C GLU A 8 0.87 9.40 -16.31
N VAL A 9 -0.06 10.20 -15.80
CA VAL A 9 0.15 11.03 -14.60
C VAL A 9 -0.19 10.23 -13.35
N ASP A 10 0.40 10.60 -12.21
CA ASP A 10 0.10 9.97 -10.93
C ASP A 10 -1.40 10.05 -10.62
N LYS A 11 -2.01 8.90 -10.32
CA LYS A 11 -3.45 8.78 -10.04
C LYS A 11 -3.70 8.89 -8.54
N TRP A 12 -4.56 9.83 -8.17
CA TRP A 12 -4.96 10.08 -6.80
C TRP A 12 -6.47 10.00 -6.71
N ALA A 13 -6.97 9.07 -5.91
CA ALA A 13 -8.40 8.88 -5.72
C ALA A 13 -8.86 9.49 -4.40
N ASP A 14 -10.02 10.15 -4.43
CA ASP A 14 -10.66 10.71 -3.25
C ASP A 14 -11.10 9.59 -2.31
N GLN A 15 -10.66 9.67 -1.06
CA GLN A 15 -11.01 8.76 0.00
C GLN A 15 -11.76 9.52 1.09
N VAL A 16 -12.96 9.07 1.41
CA VAL A 16 -13.70 9.54 2.59
C VAL A 16 -13.12 8.85 3.82
N ILE A 17 -12.76 9.63 4.83
CA ILE A 17 -12.24 9.11 6.10
C ILE A 17 -13.35 8.29 6.79
N GLY A 18 -13.01 7.09 7.26
CA GLY A 18 -13.93 6.13 7.87
C GLY A 18 -14.72 5.26 6.89
N ALA A 19 -14.67 5.57 5.59
CA ALA A 19 -15.19 4.66 4.55
C ALA A 19 -14.18 3.54 4.24
N PRO A 20 -14.60 2.44 3.60
CA PRO A 20 -13.68 1.40 3.11
C PRO A 20 -12.58 1.99 2.23
N LEU A 21 -11.42 1.35 2.25
CA LEU A 21 -10.26 1.79 1.49
C LEU A 21 -10.55 1.74 -0.02
N ILE A 22 -10.01 2.65 -0.80
CA ILE A 22 -10.12 2.55 -2.26
C ILE A 22 -9.36 1.33 -2.83
N ASN A 23 -9.68 0.96 -4.07
CA ASN A 23 -9.00 -0.12 -4.79
C ASN A 23 -7.59 0.27 -5.24
N ASN A 24 -6.71 -0.74 -5.33
CA ASN A 24 -5.31 -0.65 -5.80
C ASN A 24 -4.51 0.51 -5.16
N PRO A 25 -4.56 0.67 -3.82
CA PRO A 25 -3.78 1.69 -3.14
C PRO A 25 -2.28 1.32 -3.21
N VAL A 26 -1.41 2.33 -3.30
CA VAL A 26 0.03 2.09 -3.26
C VAL A 26 0.48 1.95 -1.81
N THR A 27 1.05 0.78 -1.49
CA THR A 27 1.55 0.43 -0.16
C THR A 27 2.94 0.97 0.10
N VAL A 28 3.24 1.19 1.38
CA VAL A 28 4.58 1.57 1.84
C VAL A 28 5.44 0.31 2.04
N PRO A 29 6.74 0.31 1.69
CA PRO A 29 7.58 -0.89 1.74
C PRO A 29 7.64 -1.48 3.14
N ASN A 30 7.51 -2.81 3.23
CA ASN A 30 7.50 -3.56 4.49
C ASN A 30 6.43 -3.09 5.48
N GLN A 31 5.36 -2.44 4.99
CA GLN A 31 4.21 -2.06 5.79
C GLN A 31 2.97 -2.74 5.23
N GLN A 32 2.31 -3.55 6.06
CA GLN A 32 1.15 -4.32 5.64
C GLN A 32 -0.11 -3.47 5.49
N ASN A 33 -0.28 -2.47 6.35
CA ASN A 33 -1.48 -1.65 6.45
C ASN A 33 -1.08 -0.16 6.52
N MET A 34 -0.33 0.29 5.51
CA MET A 34 0.07 1.68 5.38
C MET A 34 0.10 2.08 3.91
N TYR A 35 -0.63 3.13 3.59
CA TYR A 35 -0.85 3.62 2.24
C TYR A 35 -0.42 5.07 2.13
N ILE A 36 0.03 5.46 0.94
CA ILE A 36 0.46 6.84 0.66
C ILE A 36 -0.78 7.72 0.50
N ALA A 37 -0.91 8.72 1.37
CA ALA A 37 -2.00 9.68 1.33
C ALA A 37 -1.48 11.10 1.17
N ARG A 38 -2.31 11.96 0.57
CA ARG A 38 -2.10 13.40 0.54
C ARG A 38 -3.35 14.14 1.03
N TYR A 39 -3.08 15.27 1.68
CA TYR A 39 -4.09 16.22 2.14
C TYR A 39 -3.74 17.61 1.59
N ILE A 40 -4.74 18.28 1.02
CA ILE A 40 -4.58 19.59 0.41
C ILE A 40 -5.25 20.62 1.33
N ARG A 41 -4.50 21.64 1.73
CA ARG A 41 -5.02 22.75 2.55
C ARG A 41 -4.31 24.03 2.16
N GLU A 42 -5.08 25.10 1.94
CA GLU A 42 -4.54 26.44 1.60
C GLU A 42 -3.62 26.42 0.36
N GLY A 43 -3.90 25.53 -0.60
CA GLY A 43 -3.07 25.37 -1.82
C GLY A 43 -1.79 24.55 -1.63
N PHE A 44 -1.47 24.11 -0.41
CA PHE A 44 -0.32 23.26 -0.12
C PHE A 44 -0.70 21.80 0.00
N VAL A 45 0.19 20.93 -0.45
CA VAL A 45 0.05 19.48 -0.38
C VAL A 45 0.88 18.93 0.77
N TYR A 46 0.26 18.15 1.63
CA TYR A 46 0.90 17.46 2.74
C TYR A 46 0.75 15.96 2.54
N PHE A 47 1.87 15.26 2.44
CA PHE A 47 1.90 13.80 2.44
C PHE A 47 1.94 13.26 3.87
N GLY A 48 1.27 12.13 4.02
CA GLY A 48 1.16 11.38 5.26
C GLY A 48 0.69 9.97 4.96
N LYS A 49 0.28 9.25 6.00
CA LYS A 49 -0.18 7.86 5.87
C LYS A 49 -1.69 7.73 6.03
N ALA A 50 -2.26 6.78 5.31
CA ALA A 50 -3.55 6.20 5.58
C ALA A 50 -3.40 4.73 5.98
N TRP A 51 -4.36 4.18 6.71
CA TRP A 51 -4.43 2.76 7.06
C TRP A 51 -5.89 2.35 7.24
N ASP A 52 -6.19 1.06 7.05
CA ASP A 52 -7.49 0.48 7.37
C ASP A 52 -7.58 0.19 8.88
N GLU A 53 -8.66 0.64 9.50
CA GLU A 53 -8.96 0.32 10.89
C GLU A 53 -10.42 -0.13 10.97
N CYS A 54 -10.64 -1.42 11.25
CA CYS A 54 -11.97 -2.00 11.30
C CYS A 54 -12.79 -1.83 10.00
N GLY A 55 -12.14 -1.84 8.83
CA GLY A 55 -12.81 -1.64 7.54
C GLY A 55 -13.11 -0.17 7.20
N GLY A 56 -12.60 0.77 7.99
CA GLY A 56 -12.73 2.21 7.75
C GLY A 56 -11.36 2.91 7.75
N VAL A 57 -11.11 3.73 6.73
CA VAL A 57 -9.82 4.40 6.57
C VAL A 57 -9.57 5.44 7.66
N GLN A 58 -8.40 5.35 8.27
CA GLN A 58 -7.82 6.37 9.14
C GLN A 58 -6.63 7.03 8.46
N CYS A 59 -6.20 8.18 8.98
CA CYS A 59 -5.09 8.92 8.40
C CYS A 59 -4.36 9.82 9.40
N GLU A 60 -3.11 10.14 9.07
CA GLU A 60 -2.23 11.00 9.88
C GLU A 60 -1.29 11.83 8.99
N PHE A 61 -1.23 13.14 9.25
CA PHE A 61 -0.40 14.10 8.52
C PHE A 61 0.32 15.06 9.47
N ALA A 62 1.50 15.54 9.07
CA ALA A 62 2.17 16.66 9.72
C ALA A 62 1.77 17.97 9.03
N TYR A 63 1.27 18.94 9.81
CA TYR A 63 0.87 20.27 9.31
C TYR A 63 1.18 21.35 10.35
N GLY A 64 1.99 22.35 9.98
CA GLY A 64 2.25 23.51 10.85
C GLY A 64 2.75 23.15 12.25
N GLY A 65 3.61 22.12 12.37
CA GLY A 65 4.10 21.61 13.65
C GLY A 65 3.07 20.79 14.46
N LYS A 66 1.87 20.58 13.92
CA LYS A 66 0.79 19.82 14.56
C LYS A 66 0.48 18.54 13.78
N LYS A 67 0.12 17.49 14.52
CA LYS A 67 -0.46 16.29 13.94
C LYS A 67 -1.90 16.58 13.54
N LEU A 68 -2.26 16.28 12.30
CA LEU A 68 -3.64 16.17 11.85
C LEU A 68 -4.02 14.69 11.79
N LYS A 69 -5.19 14.37 12.35
CA LYS A 69 -5.87 13.09 12.20
C LYS A 69 -7.22 13.30 11.51
N GLY A 70 -7.94 12.21 11.22
CA GLY A 70 -9.23 12.27 10.52
C GLY A 70 -10.22 13.30 11.06
N SER A 71 -10.36 13.41 12.39
CA SER A 71 -11.22 14.42 13.05
C SER A 71 -10.80 15.89 12.85
N ASN A 72 -9.59 16.15 12.37
CA ASN A 72 -9.10 17.50 12.05
C ASN A 72 -9.20 17.83 10.55
N ILE A 73 -9.63 16.87 9.74
CA ILE A 73 -9.72 16.97 8.29
C ILE A 73 -11.20 16.97 7.91
N ASN A 74 -11.58 17.77 6.92
CA ASN A 74 -12.97 17.90 6.48
C ASN A 74 -13.42 16.69 5.63
N GLY A 75 -13.36 15.50 6.24
CA GLY A 75 -13.92 14.24 5.74
C GLY A 75 -13.18 13.57 4.58
N LYS A 76 -12.32 14.25 3.83
CA LYS A 76 -11.67 13.69 2.63
C LYS A 76 -10.16 13.90 2.60
N ILE A 77 -9.48 12.86 2.12
CA ILE A 77 -8.07 12.84 1.73
C ILE A 77 -7.97 12.23 0.33
N GLN A 78 -6.76 12.16 -0.22
CA GLN A 78 -6.51 11.42 -1.45
C GLN A 78 -5.47 10.35 -1.22
N ILE A 79 -5.71 9.15 -1.76
CA ILE A 79 -4.77 8.02 -1.67
C ILE A 79 -4.20 7.76 -3.06
N LEU A 80 -2.89 7.51 -3.12
CA LEU A 80 -2.20 7.18 -4.37
C LEU A 80 -2.65 5.80 -4.84
N THR A 81 -3.06 5.69 -6.11
CA THR A 81 -3.43 4.40 -6.72
C THR A 81 -2.50 4.03 -7.85
N TYR A 82 -2.45 2.73 -8.15
CA TYR A 82 -1.69 2.23 -9.28
C TYR A 82 -2.45 1.10 -9.98
N ASP A 83 -3.23 1.49 -10.99
CA ASP A 83 -3.99 0.58 -11.84
C ASP A 83 -3.20 0.22 -13.09
N GLY A 84 -2.76 -1.03 -13.18
CA GLY A 84 -2.06 -1.57 -14.35
C GLY A 84 -0.64 -2.04 -14.04
N ASN A 85 0.27 -1.90 -15.01
CA ASN A 85 1.68 -2.26 -14.86
C ASN A 85 2.57 -1.33 -15.69
N HIS A 86 3.89 -1.43 -15.51
CA HIS A 86 4.87 -0.53 -16.15
C HIS A 86 4.77 -0.45 -17.68
N ILE A 87 4.17 -1.46 -18.35
CA ILE A 87 3.92 -1.42 -19.79
C ILE A 87 2.70 -0.56 -20.14
N THR A 88 1.62 -0.68 -19.36
CA THR A 88 0.36 0.04 -19.64
C THR A 88 0.40 1.49 -19.16
N THR A 89 1.11 1.77 -18.06
CA THR A 89 1.25 3.10 -17.47
C THR A 89 2.50 3.86 -17.98
N GLY A 90 3.50 3.12 -18.50
CA GLY A 90 4.78 3.67 -18.93
C GLY A 90 5.77 3.95 -17.80
N PHE A 91 5.44 3.60 -16.56
CA PHE A 91 6.32 3.73 -15.39
C PHE A 91 5.86 2.80 -14.26
N PHE A 92 6.69 2.57 -13.25
CA PHE A 92 6.25 2.00 -11.97
C PHE A 92 6.79 2.82 -10.81
N TYR A 93 6.17 2.66 -9.64
CA TYR A 93 6.67 3.27 -8.41
C TYR A 93 7.82 2.46 -7.82
N GLU A 94 8.92 3.14 -7.55
CA GLU A 94 10.09 2.57 -6.89
C GLU A 94 10.43 3.41 -5.66
N TRP A 95 10.80 2.74 -4.58
CA TRP A 95 11.32 3.37 -3.38
C TRP A 95 12.84 3.30 -3.40
N ILE A 96 13.49 4.46 -3.39
CA ILE A 96 14.95 4.56 -3.39
C ILE A 96 15.42 5.44 -2.25
N GLN A 97 16.65 5.24 -1.77
CA GLN A 97 17.23 6.12 -0.77
C GLN A 97 17.36 7.56 -1.29
N LEU A 98 17.13 8.54 -0.42
CA LEU A 98 17.26 9.95 -0.76
C LEU A 98 18.66 10.27 -1.27
N ALA A 99 19.71 9.72 -0.65
CA ALA A 99 21.08 9.86 -1.13
C ALA A 99 21.25 9.38 -2.57
N LYS A 100 20.68 8.20 -2.89
CA LYS A 100 20.71 7.66 -4.25
C LYS A 100 19.99 8.59 -5.22
N TRP A 101 18.80 9.08 -4.85
CA TRP A 101 18.05 10.02 -5.69
C TRP A 101 18.84 11.32 -5.95
N LEU A 102 19.41 11.93 -4.90
CA LEU A 102 20.20 13.15 -5.00
C LEU A 102 21.43 12.97 -5.91
N ASN A 103 22.05 11.80 -5.89
CA ASN A 103 23.19 11.48 -6.75
C ASN A 103 22.77 11.14 -8.21
N HIS A 104 21.49 10.84 -8.42
CA HIS A 104 20.93 10.35 -9.69
C HIS A 104 19.95 11.34 -10.34
N THR A 105 19.90 12.61 -9.90
CA THR A 105 18.94 13.62 -10.40
C THR A 105 18.99 13.85 -11.92
N SER A 106 19.99 13.30 -12.61
CA SER A 106 20.22 13.45 -14.06
C SER A 106 20.10 12.16 -14.86
N ASP A 107 19.63 11.05 -14.29
CA ASP A 107 19.59 9.78 -15.04
C ASP A 107 18.50 9.73 -16.13
N GLY A 108 17.49 10.61 -16.02
CA GLY A 108 16.44 10.81 -17.03
C GLY A 108 15.30 9.79 -16.98
N TYR A 109 15.35 8.82 -16.07
CA TYR A 109 14.31 7.78 -15.94
C TYR A 109 13.75 7.64 -14.52
N HIS A 110 14.41 8.20 -13.50
CA HIS A 110 13.83 8.41 -12.18
C HIS A 110 13.28 9.83 -12.04
N SER A 111 11.98 9.94 -11.75
CA SER A 111 11.33 11.22 -11.44
C SER A 111 10.72 11.15 -10.05
N LEU A 112 11.11 12.07 -9.16
CA LEU A 112 10.51 12.15 -7.82
C LEU A 112 8.99 12.31 -7.94
N LEU A 113 8.24 11.52 -7.16
CA LEU A 113 6.82 11.74 -7.02
C LEU A 113 6.63 13.01 -6.18
N CYS A 114 6.18 14.06 -6.84
CA CYS A 114 5.90 15.36 -6.25
C CYS A 114 4.49 15.81 -6.60
N CYS A 115 3.91 16.64 -5.74
CA CYS A 115 2.73 17.41 -6.07
C CYS A 115 3.07 18.91 -5.95
N GLY A 116 2.78 19.67 -7.01
CA GLY A 116 3.31 21.03 -7.17
C GLY A 116 4.80 21.01 -7.52
N HIS A 117 5.54 22.04 -7.09
CA HIS A 117 6.94 22.22 -7.45
C HIS A 117 7.94 21.66 -6.44
N SER A 118 7.56 21.50 -5.16
CA SER A 118 8.53 21.30 -4.08
C SER A 118 8.26 20.13 -3.13
N ASN A 119 7.03 19.60 -3.07
CA ASN A 119 6.64 18.64 -2.05
C ASN A 119 6.63 17.23 -2.63
N GLY A 120 7.47 16.36 -2.09
CA GLY A 120 7.58 14.94 -2.44
C GLY A 120 7.27 14.00 -1.27
N VAL A 121 7.08 12.73 -1.59
CA VAL A 121 6.82 11.66 -0.60
C VAL A 121 8.14 11.13 -0.05
N ILE A 122 8.22 11.02 1.27
CA ILE A 122 9.38 10.45 1.97
C ILE A 122 8.94 9.56 3.13
N PHE A 123 9.65 8.44 3.31
CA PHE A 123 9.37 7.42 4.29
C PHE A 123 10.60 7.13 5.16
N TRP A 124 10.38 7.09 6.47
CA TRP A 124 11.36 6.71 7.48
C TRP A 124 11.06 5.27 7.96
N PRO A 125 11.79 4.25 7.45
CA PRO A 125 11.46 2.85 7.73
C PRO A 125 11.53 2.48 9.21
N GLN A 126 12.59 2.92 9.91
CA GLN A 126 12.84 2.56 11.31
C GLN A 126 11.80 3.10 12.27
N LYS A 127 11.06 4.15 11.87
CA LYS A 127 9.97 4.74 12.66
C LYS A 127 8.59 4.49 12.07
N SER A 128 8.51 3.80 10.93
CA SER A 128 7.25 3.58 10.19
C SER A 128 6.48 4.91 10.02
N ALA A 129 7.22 5.95 9.64
CA ALA A 129 6.71 7.31 9.52
C ALA A 129 6.78 7.76 8.06
N LEU A 130 5.62 8.05 7.48
CA LEU A 130 5.47 8.60 6.13
C LEU A 130 5.19 10.10 6.24
N GLY A 131 5.82 10.90 5.39
CA GLY A 131 5.80 12.35 5.52
C GLY A 131 6.06 13.09 4.23
N THR A 132 6.26 14.40 4.38
CA THR A 132 6.49 15.34 3.26
C THR A 132 7.94 15.77 3.24
N LEU A 133 8.63 15.56 2.12
CA LEU A 133 9.90 16.19 1.80
C LEU A 133 9.62 17.50 1.05
N ASN A 134 10.08 18.62 1.58
CA ASN A 134 10.10 19.88 0.85
C ASN A 134 11.51 20.11 0.28
N THR A 135 11.64 19.97 -1.03
CA THR A 135 12.93 20.05 -1.74
C THR A 135 13.49 21.46 -1.81
N GLU A 136 12.65 22.50 -1.81
CA GLU A 136 13.09 23.90 -1.81
C GLU A 136 13.68 24.31 -0.45
N LYS A 137 13.04 23.87 0.64
CA LYS A 137 13.47 24.15 2.03
C LYS A 137 14.49 23.15 2.55
N ASN A 138 14.73 22.05 1.83
CA ASN A 138 15.59 20.94 2.26
C ASN A 138 15.22 20.40 3.65
N ILE A 139 13.91 20.27 3.92
CA ILE A 139 13.37 19.75 5.18
C ILE A 139 12.31 18.70 4.88
N ALA A 140 12.34 17.60 5.63
CA ALA A 140 11.26 16.63 5.69
C ALA A 140 10.50 16.74 7.01
N THR A 141 9.18 16.54 6.96
CA THR A 141 8.30 16.57 8.12
C THR A 141 7.52 15.28 8.24
N PHE A 142 7.46 14.76 9.47
CA PHE A 142 6.86 13.47 9.79
C PHE A 142 5.97 13.60 11.03
N VAL A 143 5.05 12.67 11.18
CA VAL A 143 4.45 12.37 12.48
C VAL A 143 5.08 11.09 13.03
N CYS A 144 5.69 11.17 14.21
CA CYS A 144 6.30 10.04 14.89
C CYS A 144 5.87 10.07 16.37
N ASN A 145 5.32 8.95 16.85
CA ASN A 145 4.79 8.82 18.22
C ASN A 145 3.84 9.98 18.60
N GLY A 146 3.00 10.38 17.65
CA GLY A 146 2.01 11.45 17.83
C GLY A 146 2.57 12.88 17.83
N LYS A 147 3.88 13.07 17.66
CA LYS A 147 4.54 14.39 17.57
C LYS A 147 5.01 14.66 16.15
N VAL A 148 4.97 15.92 15.74
CA VAL A 148 5.58 16.34 14.47
C VAL A 148 7.08 16.50 14.66
N ILE A 149 7.86 15.87 13.79
CA ILE A 149 9.31 15.99 13.73
C ILE A 149 9.67 16.60 12.37
N SER A 150 10.59 17.56 12.38
CA SER A 150 11.18 18.13 11.16
C SER A 150 12.67 17.80 11.15
N LEU A 151 13.17 17.29 10.02
CA LEU A 151 14.56 16.90 9.85
C LEU A 151 15.10 17.52 8.56
N THR A 152 16.37 17.91 8.57
CA THR A 152 17.08 18.41 7.39
C THR A 152 17.45 17.28 6.45
N VAL A 153 17.72 17.59 5.18
CA VAL A 153 18.15 16.60 4.16
C VAL A 153 19.37 15.78 4.60
N SER A 154 20.34 16.39 5.30
CA SER A 154 21.52 15.68 5.80
C SER A 154 21.20 14.60 6.84
N GLU A 155 20.11 14.75 7.58
CA GLU A 155 19.70 13.80 8.63
C GLU A 155 18.91 12.60 8.07
N ILE A 156 18.48 12.67 6.80
CA ILE A 156 17.50 11.75 6.20
C ILE A 156 17.98 11.12 4.90
N LEU A 157 19.29 11.15 4.62
CA LEU A 157 19.89 10.60 3.40
C LEU A 157 19.57 9.12 3.17
N GLU A 158 19.44 8.34 4.24
CA GLU A 158 19.10 6.92 4.21
C GLU A 158 17.59 6.65 4.10
N PHE A 159 16.75 7.68 4.19
CA PHE A 159 15.30 7.53 4.13
C PHE A 159 14.87 7.28 2.68
N LEU A 160 13.70 6.69 2.50
CA LEU A 160 13.22 6.31 1.18
C LEU A 160 12.33 7.41 0.60
N VAL A 161 12.59 7.80 -0.64
CA VAL A 161 11.71 8.63 -1.45
C VAL A 161 11.02 7.79 -2.51
N LEU A 162 9.82 8.20 -2.89
CA LEU A 162 9.06 7.56 -3.93
C LEU A 162 9.35 8.20 -5.29
N VAL A 163 9.77 7.39 -6.25
CA VAL A 163 10.07 7.84 -7.61
C VAL A 163 9.25 7.04 -8.63
N ARG A 164 8.97 7.65 -9.77
CA ARG A 164 8.57 6.96 -10.99
C ARG A 164 9.82 6.47 -11.70
N ASN A 165 9.89 5.19 -12.01
CA ASN A 165 10.91 4.61 -12.89
C ASN A 165 10.28 4.26 -14.24
N THR A 166 10.78 4.88 -15.32
CA THR A 166 10.24 4.74 -16.69
C THR A 166 11.05 3.79 -17.59
N ARG A 167 12.18 3.26 -17.11
CA ARG A 167 13.11 2.49 -17.93
C ARG A 167 13.17 1.03 -17.55
N ASP A 168 13.18 0.73 -16.26
CA ASP A 168 13.36 -0.63 -15.76
C ASP A 168 12.02 -1.36 -15.63
N ARG A 169 12.06 -2.50 -14.93
CA ARG A 169 10.89 -3.29 -14.57
C ARG A 169 10.87 -3.50 -13.05
N PRO A 170 9.68 -3.55 -12.42
CA PRO A 170 9.59 -3.97 -11.03
C PRO A 170 10.23 -5.34 -10.85
N LEU A 171 10.97 -5.51 -9.76
CA LEU A 171 11.45 -6.82 -9.33
C LEU A 171 10.23 -7.76 -9.21
N HIS A 172 10.33 -8.94 -9.82
CA HIS A 172 9.27 -9.96 -9.83
C HIS A 172 7.95 -9.56 -10.54
N CYS A 173 7.97 -8.56 -11.43
CA CYS A 173 6.78 -8.23 -12.21
C CYS A 173 6.21 -9.44 -12.97
N LEU A 174 4.91 -9.69 -12.80
CA LEU A 174 4.17 -10.81 -13.39
C LEU A 174 3.38 -10.43 -14.65
N CYS A 175 3.64 -9.28 -15.28
CA CYS A 175 2.98 -8.95 -16.54
C CYS A 175 3.42 -9.91 -17.66
N GLY A 176 2.60 -10.09 -18.70
CA GLY A 176 2.89 -11.02 -19.78
C GLY A 176 4.23 -10.80 -20.49
N TYR A 177 4.70 -9.54 -20.57
CA TYR A 177 6.03 -9.21 -21.09
C TYR A 177 7.16 -9.71 -20.16
N CYS A 178 7.09 -9.39 -18.87
CA CYS A 178 8.10 -9.81 -17.91
C CYS A 178 8.11 -11.31 -17.66
N GLN A 179 6.96 -11.99 -17.67
CA GLN A 179 6.91 -13.44 -17.56
C GLN A 179 7.63 -14.12 -18.72
N LYS A 180 7.41 -13.66 -19.97
CA LYS A 180 8.15 -14.16 -21.15
C LYS A 180 9.65 -13.92 -21.01
N LYS A 181 10.05 -12.71 -20.63
CA LYS A 181 11.47 -12.36 -20.43
C LYS A 181 12.13 -13.19 -19.32
N ASN A 182 11.48 -13.34 -18.17
CA ASN A 182 11.96 -14.18 -17.07
C ASN A 182 12.11 -15.66 -17.50
N SER A 183 11.18 -16.20 -18.28
CA SER A 183 11.26 -17.58 -18.79
C SER A 183 12.42 -17.78 -19.76
N LEU A 184 12.81 -16.75 -20.52
CA LEU A 184 13.98 -16.79 -21.40
C LEU A 184 15.29 -16.64 -20.61
N GLU A 185 15.31 -15.81 -19.57
CA GLU A 185 16.48 -15.57 -18.73
C GLU A 185 16.72 -16.71 -17.70
N LYS A 186 15.76 -17.63 -17.50
CA LYS A 186 15.84 -18.80 -16.60
C LYS A 186 16.98 -19.81 -16.90
N ILE A 187 17.77 -19.61 -17.95
CA ILE A 187 19.00 -20.40 -18.21
C ILE A 187 20.21 -19.85 -17.42
N SER A 188 20.10 -18.68 -16.77
CA SER A 188 21.17 -18.12 -15.95
C SER A 188 20.62 -17.31 -14.77
N TYR A 189 20.26 -17.96 -13.65
CA TYR A 189 20.09 -17.21 -12.40
C TYR A 189 20.62 -17.94 -11.16
N SER A 190 21.51 -17.20 -10.49
CA SER A 190 21.97 -17.38 -9.11
C SER A 190 20.81 -17.19 -8.10
N PRO A 191 20.80 -17.89 -6.95
CA PRO A 191 19.73 -17.86 -5.94
C PRO A 191 19.54 -16.53 -5.18
N ALA A 192 20.30 -15.47 -5.49
CA ALA A 192 20.56 -14.36 -4.57
C ALA A 192 19.46 -13.29 -4.43
N ARG A 193 18.24 -13.47 -4.98
CA ARG A 193 17.14 -12.49 -4.85
C ARG A 193 15.79 -13.15 -4.59
N MET A 194 15.73 -14.02 -3.57
CA MET A 194 14.44 -14.47 -3.05
C MET A 194 13.80 -13.34 -2.22
N LEU A 195 12.56 -12.99 -2.56
CA LEU A 195 11.70 -12.18 -1.69
C LEU A 195 11.41 -12.99 -0.42
N MET A 196 11.93 -12.54 0.72
CA MET A 196 11.64 -13.15 2.03
C MET A 196 10.52 -12.41 2.78
N VAL A 197 9.53 -11.93 2.04
CA VAL A 197 8.37 -11.21 2.57
C VAL A 197 7.11 -11.84 1.97
N ASN A 198 6.06 -12.00 2.79
CA ASN A 198 4.76 -12.45 2.31
C ASN A 198 4.15 -11.40 1.39
N GLU A 199 3.64 -11.83 0.24
CA GLU A 199 2.83 -11.00 -0.64
C GLU A 199 1.38 -11.00 -0.14
N TRP A 200 0.78 -9.83 -0.05
CA TRP A 200 -0.62 -9.65 0.33
C TRP A 200 -1.28 -8.72 -0.68
N ALA A 201 -2.52 -9.04 -1.04
CA ALA A 201 -3.33 -8.23 -1.90
C ALA A 201 -4.55 -7.69 -1.16
N ASP A 202 -4.82 -6.41 -1.41
CA ASP A 202 -5.91 -5.63 -0.84
C ASP A 202 -7.25 -5.94 -1.55
N TYR A 203 -8.30 -6.26 -0.79
CA TYR A 203 -9.65 -6.54 -1.32
C TYR A 203 -10.77 -6.07 -0.40
N HIS A 204 -11.94 -5.84 -1.00
CA HIS A 204 -13.19 -5.74 -0.26
C HIS A 204 -13.92 -7.07 -0.16
N ILE A 205 -14.67 -7.24 0.93
CA ILE A 205 -15.73 -8.25 0.97
C ILE A 205 -16.73 -7.93 -0.14
N ASN A 206 -17.19 -8.97 -0.84
CA ASN A 206 -18.03 -8.92 -2.03
C ASN A 206 -17.37 -8.46 -3.33
N ASP A 207 -16.05 -8.19 -3.35
CA ASP A 207 -15.31 -8.11 -4.61
C ASP A 207 -15.36 -9.45 -5.35
N THR A 208 -15.16 -9.41 -6.67
CA THR A 208 -15.03 -10.62 -7.48
C THR A 208 -13.83 -11.44 -6.99
N PHE A 209 -14.05 -12.74 -6.78
CA PHE A 209 -13.01 -13.62 -6.23
C PHE A 209 -11.79 -13.71 -7.17
N PRO A 210 -10.54 -13.52 -6.68
CA PRO A 210 -9.36 -13.34 -7.52
C PRO A 210 -8.77 -14.67 -7.99
N THR A 211 -9.48 -15.38 -8.87
CA THR A 211 -9.09 -16.70 -9.40
C THR A 211 -7.78 -16.71 -10.18
N SER A 212 -7.32 -15.55 -10.65
CA SER A 212 -6.05 -15.40 -11.38
C SER A 212 -4.83 -15.23 -10.46
N LYS A 213 -5.02 -15.01 -9.15
CA LYS A 213 -3.92 -14.88 -8.18
C LYS A 213 -3.67 -16.21 -7.47
N HIS A 214 -2.41 -16.46 -7.14
CA HIS A 214 -2.03 -17.63 -6.35
C HIS A 214 -2.29 -17.37 -4.85
N LEU A 215 -3.47 -17.75 -4.37
CA LEU A 215 -3.86 -17.61 -2.96
C LEU A 215 -3.38 -18.80 -2.12
N ILE A 216 -3.05 -18.57 -0.85
CA ILE A 216 -2.63 -19.62 0.07
C ILE A 216 -3.87 -20.34 0.63
N LYS A 217 -4.11 -21.54 0.11
CA LYS A 217 -5.22 -22.41 0.53
C LYS A 217 -4.87 -23.18 1.81
N ALA A 218 -5.78 -23.19 2.78
CA ALA A 218 -5.62 -23.90 4.04
C ALA A 218 -5.41 -25.40 3.80
N LEU A 219 -4.28 -25.94 4.29
CA LEU A 219 -3.85 -27.34 4.11
C LEU A 219 -3.79 -27.80 2.64
N ASN A 220 -3.79 -26.87 1.68
CA ASN A 220 -3.85 -27.12 0.24
C ASN A 220 -4.99 -28.07 -0.19
N ARG A 221 -6.12 -28.08 0.54
CA ARG A 221 -7.27 -28.96 0.27
C ARG A 221 -8.59 -28.35 0.76
N PRO A 222 -9.75 -28.79 0.26
CA PRO A 222 -11.03 -28.42 0.86
C PRO A 222 -11.10 -28.87 2.32
N LEU A 223 -11.67 -28.03 3.18
CA LEU A 223 -11.93 -28.33 4.57
C LEU A 223 -13.41 -28.66 4.77
N ASN A 224 -13.72 -29.61 5.64
CA ASN A 224 -15.10 -29.91 5.98
C ASN A 224 -15.66 -28.80 6.87
N THR A 225 -16.68 -28.11 6.38
CA THR A 225 -17.41 -27.07 7.12
C THR A 225 -18.83 -27.53 7.42
N LEU A 226 -19.59 -26.71 8.15
CA LEU A 226 -21.01 -26.97 8.41
C LEU A 226 -21.83 -27.05 7.11
N ASP A 227 -21.44 -26.30 6.09
CA ASP A 227 -22.13 -26.22 4.80
C ASP A 227 -21.53 -27.19 3.75
N GLY A 228 -20.66 -28.11 4.19
CA GLY A 228 -19.96 -29.08 3.35
C GLY A 228 -18.49 -28.73 3.09
N PRO A 229 -17.80 -29.49 2.22
CA PRO A 229 -16.41 -29.22 1.86
C PRO A 229 -16.26 -27.85 1.18
N GLN A 230 -15.37 -27.01 1.69
CA GLN A 230 -15.13 -25.67 1.19
C GLN A 230 -13.64 -25.34 1.14
N ASP A 231 -13.24 -24.66 0.07
CA ASP A 231 -11.91 -24.09 -0.06
C ASP A 231 -11.81 -22.81 0.77
N GLN A 232 -10.87 -22.80 1.72
CA GLN A 232 -10.61 -21.67 2.60
C GLN A 232 -9.19 -21.15 2.36
N TYR A 233 -9.04 -19.84 2.31
CA TYR A 233 -7.79 -19.15 2.04
C TYR A 233 -7.41 -18.28 3.23
N VAL A 234 -6.11 -18.10 3.44
CA VAL A 234 -5.59 -17.22 4.48
C VAL A 234 -6.05 -15.79 4.20
N ALA A 235 -6.59 -15.13 5.23
CA ALA A 235 -6.96 -13.72 5.15
C ALA A 235 -6.47 -12.98 6.40
N LEU A 236 -6.18 -11.69 6.26
CA LEU A 236 -5.81 -10.81 7.36
C LEU A 236 -6.77 -9.61 7.42
N TRP A 237 -7.02 -9.12 8.63
CA TRP A 237 -7.80 -7.91 8.91
C TRP A 237 -7.22 -7.17 10.12
N TYR A 238 -7.52 -5.88 10.27
CA TYR A 238 -7.08 -5.07 11.40
C TYR A 238 -8.26 -4.60 12.25
N HIS A 239 -8.18 -4.85 13.55
CA HIS A 239 -9.20 -4.45 14.52
C HIS A 239 -8.58 -3.86 15.79
N PHE A 240 -8.80 -2.58 16.01
CA PHE A 240 -8.15 -1.74 17.03
C PHE A 240 -6.62 -1.89 17.04
N GLY A 241 -5.99 -1.65 15.88
CA GLY A 241 -4.55 -1.72 15.69
C GLY A 241 -3.94 -3.13 15.78
N THR A 242 -4.77 -4.17 15.97
CA THR A 242 -4.33 -5.56 16.09
C THR A 242 -4.58 -6.31 14.79
N ALA A 243 -3.55 -6.99 14.28
CA ALA A 243 -3.67 -7.93 13.17
C ALA A 243 -4.48 -9.17 13.60
N VAL A 244 -5.54 -9.49 12.86
CA VAL A 244 -6.42 -10.64 13.08
C VAL A 244 -6.40 -11.52 11.84
N MET A 245 -5.80 -12.71 11.97
CA MET A 245 -5.88 -13.74 10.93
C MET A 245 -7.28 -14.34 10.89
N GLY A 246 -7.74 -14.67 9.69
CA GLY A 246 -9.02 -15.28 9.45
C GLY A 246 -9.00 -16.15 8.21
N ARG A 247 -10.19 -16.37 7.66
CA ARG A 247 -10.36 -17.13 6.43
C ARG A 247 -11.20 -16.34 5.44
N ALA A 248 -10.91 -16.52 4.16
CA ALA A 248 -11.78 -16.12 3.07
C ALA A 248 -12.12 -17.32 2.19
N TRP A 249 -13.25 -17.23 1.47
CA TRP A 249 -13.70 -18.25 0.53
C TRP A 249 -14.48 -17.61 -0.61
N ASN A 250 -14.58 -18.33 -1.72
CA ASN A 250 -15.44 -17.96 -2.84
C ASN A 250 -16.88 -18.40 -2.51
N ASN A 251 -17.81 -17.44 -2.44
CA ASN A 251 -19.22 -17.76 -2.22
C ASN A 251 -19.89 -18.26 -3.53
N SER A 252 -21.16 -18.66 -3.45
CA SER A 252 -21.93 -19.16 -4.60
C SER A 252 -22.09 -18.16 -5.75
N GLU A 253 -21.84 -16.87 -5.50
CA GLU A 253 -21.97 -15.78 -6.47
C GLU A 253 -20.63 -15.40 -7.12
N GLY A 254 -19.55 -16.13 -6.83
CA GLY A 254 -18.21 -15.78 -7.35
C GLY A 254 -17.55 -14.61 -6.62
N LYS A 255 -18.02 -14.30 -5.39
CA LYS A 255 -17.57 -13.15 -4.60
C LYS A 255 -16.79 -13.57 -3.37
N ILE A 256 -15.93 -12.65 -2.89
CA ILE A 256 -15.16 -12.83 -1.66
C ILE A 256 -16.09 -12.76 -0.45
N ALA A 257 -16.13 -13.84 0.32
CA ALA A 257 -16.67 -13.85 1.68
C ALA A 257 -15.53 -14.14 2.67
N ALA A 258 -15.60 -13.56 3.87
CA ALA A 258 -14.55 -13.74 4.88
C ALA A 258 -15.10 -13.76 6.30
N ALA A 259 -14.34 -14.37 7.21
CA ALA A 259 -14.67 -14.45 8.62
C ALA A 259 -13.39 -14.40 9.48
N PHE A 260 -13.44 -13.56 10.51
CA PHE A 260 -12.35 -13.33 11.46
C PHE A 260 -12.82 -13.66 12.87
N VAL A 261 -11.95 -14.27 13.66
CA VAL A 261 -12.24 -14.59 15.06
C VAL A 261 -11.20 -13.91 15.93
N ARG A 262 -11.67 -13.12 16.91
CA ARG A 262 -10.84 -12.58 17.98
C ARG A 262 -11.28 -13.21 19.29
N LEU A 263 -10.33 -13.76 20.05
CA LEU A 263 -10.53 -14.08 21.46
C LEU A 263 -10.55 -12.77 22.25
N LEU A 264 -11.72 -12.36 22.74
CA LEU A 264 -11.81 -11.36 23.78
C LEU A 264 -11.42 -12.05 25.10
N HIS A 265 -10.43 -11.53 25.82
CA HIS A 265 -10.05 -12.07 27.12
C HIS A 265 -11.15 -11.74 28.15
N LEU A 266 -11.82 -12.80 28.60
CA LEU A 266 -12.68 -13.00 29.78
C LEU A 266 -14.01 -12.23 29.94
N LEU A 267 -15.02 -13.04 30.27
CA LEU A 267 -16.34 -12.81 30.88
C LEU A 267 -17.55 -12.60 29.95
N LEU A 268 -18.45 -13.58 30.11
CA LEU A 268 -19.84 -13.70 29.63
C LEU A 268 -20.03 -14.33 28.26
N HIS A 269 -20.21 -15.66 28.29
CA HIS A 269 -20.75 -16.54 27.25
C HIS A 269 -20.16 -16.40 25.84
N LEU A 270 -19.63 -17.52 25.33
CA LEU A 270 -19.31 -17.80 23.94
C LEU A 270 -20.35 -17.26 22.93
N LYS A 271 -20.32 -15.95 22.65
CA LYS A 271 -20.91 -15.35 21.47
C LYS A 271 -19.79 -15.18 20.48
N LYS A 272 -19.76 -16.06 19.49
CA LYS A 272 -19.07 -15.80 18.22
C LYS A 272 -19.67 -14.51 17.65
N THR A 273 -19.04 -13.37 17.85
CA THR A 273 -19.38 -12.18 17.08
C THR A 273 -18.77 -12.36 15.70
N ASN A 274 -19.62 -12.65 14.71
CA ASN A 274 -19.26 -12.46 13.31
C ASN A 274 -19.02 -10.96 13.14
N ILE A 275 -17.78 -10.56 12.92
CA ILE A 275 -17.45 -9.17 12.65
C ILE A 275 -17.54 -8.98 11.13
N THR A 276 -18.53 -8.21 10.70
CA THR A 276 -18.64 -7.72 9.33
C THR A 276 -17.61 -6.62 9.13
N THR A 277 -16.46 -6.97 8.57
CA THR A 277 -15.55 -6.00 7.95
C THR A 277 -15.87 -5.89 6.47
N ASN A 278 -15.58 -4.75 5.83
CA ASN A 278 -15.69 -4.61 4.39
C ASN A 278 -14.33 -4.75 3.69
N TYR A 279 -13.22 -4.82 4.42
CA TYR A 279 -11.86 -4.79 3.88
C TYR A 279 -10.97 -5.88 4.48
N ILE A 280 -10.21 -6.57 3.64
CA ILE A 280 -9.34 -7.69 4.02
C ILE A 280 -8.07 -7.73 3.13
N PHE A 281 -7.07 -8.48 3.61
CA PHE A 281 -5.90 -8.86 2.82
C PHE A 281 -5.96 -10.35 2.50
N LEU A 282 -5.66 -10.74 1.26
CA LEU A 282 -5.54 -12.14 0.80
C LEU A 282 -4.17 -12.46 0.23
#